data_AF-A0A0H3JSW5-F1
#
_entry.id   AF-A0A0H3JSW5-F1
#
_cell.length_a   1.000
_cell.length_b   1.000
_cell.length_c   1.000
_cell.angle_alpha   90.00
_cell.angle_beta   90.00
_cell.angle_gamma   90.00
#
_symmetry.space_group_name_H-M   'P 1'
#
loop_
_entity.id
_entity.type
_entity.pdbx_description
1 polymer ?
#
loop_
_entity_poly.entity_id
_entity_poly.type
_entity_poly.pdbx_seq_one_letter_code
_entity_poly.pdbx_strand_id
1 'polypeptide(L)'
;MAERISSKIRRLEKSEEQIKLESLNEVTEAIAANKDSILKAIKLIKTLDDAKLLDALNGAIRGRQVIINKFAVELNKDIYTGLLSNMASMVFLLGELNVSDLSDFLNKVNKGLHVANQASPNAKTTIRSLLGVLKDDDMNRSLTYMLNMLKGMSREE
;
A
#
# COMPACT_ATOMS: atom_id res chain seq x y z
N MET A 1 22.04 64.81 -51.34
CA MET A 1 21.27 64.87 -50.09
C MET A 1 20.28 63.73 -50.10
N ALA A 2 20.43 62.74 -49.21
CA ALA A 2 19.48 61.65 -49.07
C ALA A 2 18.70 61.88 -47.78
N GLU A 3 17.40 62.16 -47.89
CA GLU A 3 16.54 62.33 -46.74
C GLU A 3 16.39 60.99 -46.00
N ARG A 4 16.80 60.99 -44.72
CA ARG A 4 16.56 59.87 -43.82
C ARG A 4 15.07 59.80 -43.54
N ILE A 5 14.40 58.78 -44.07
CA ILE A 5 13.03 58.43 -43.68
C ILE A 5 13.08 57.92 -42.24
N SER A 6 12.97 58.82 -41.26
CA SER A 6 12.75 58.47 -39.86
C SER A 6 11.28 58.08 -39.68
N SER A 7 10.89 56.96 -40.28
CA SER A 7 9.62 56.33 -39.92
C SER A 7 9.76 55.84 -38.47
N LYS A 8 9.22 56.60 -37.52
CA LYS A 8 9.00 56.13 -36.15
C LYS A 8 8.14 54.88 -36.26
N ILE A 9 8.76 53.70 -36.15
CA ILE A 9 8.06 52.43 -36.02
C ILE A 9 7.26 52.53 -34.71
N ARG A 10 5.97 52.85 -34.82
CA ARG A 10 5.06 52.83 -33.69
C ARG A 10 4.82 51.36 -33.35
N ARG A 11 5.32 50.92 -32.20
CA ARG A 11 4.99 49.62 -31.64
C ARG A 11 3.48 49.65 -31.39
N LEU A 12 2.71 48.87 -32.15
CA LEU A 12 1.29 48.67 -31.86
C LEU A 12 1.23 47.87 -30.56
N GLU A 13 0.93 48.54 -29.45
CA GLU A 13 0.61 47.86 -28.20
C GLU A 13 -0.74 47.17 -28.38
N LYS A 14 -0.75 45.85 -28.19
CA LYS A 14 -1.98 45.05 -28.26
C LYS A 14 -2.94 45.56 -27.19
N SER A 15 -4.20 45.77 -27.55
CA SER A 15 -5.22 46.12 -26.56
C SER A 15 -5.45 44.94 -25.60
N GLU A 16 -5.94 45.21 -24.39
CA GLU A 16 -6.29 44.15 -23.44
C GLU A 16 -7.27 43.12 -24.03
N GLU A 17 -8.20 43.59 -24.86
CA GLU A 17 -9.15 42.73 -25.59
C GLU A 17 -8.44 41.80 -26.57
N GLN A 18 -7.44 42.31 -27.30
CA GLN A 18 -6.64 41.50 -28.23
C GLN A 18 -5.80 40.45 -27.48
N ILE A 19 -5.16 40.82 -26.38
CA ILE A 19 -4.40 39.89 -25.54
C ILE A 19 -5.32 38.80 -24.99
N LYS A 20 -6.49 39.17 -24.48
CA LYS A 20 -7.47 38.21 -23.97
C LYS A 20 -7.95 37.24 -25.04
N LEU A 21 -8.22 37.73 -26.26
CA LEU A 21 -8.65 36.89 -27.37
C LEU A 21 -7.57 35.91 -27.80
N GLU A 22 -6.33 36.37 -27.85
CA GLU A 22 -5.17 35.56 -28.23
C GLU A 22 -4.87 34.48 -27.17
N SER A 23 -4.95 34.82 -25.88
CA SER A 23 -4.82 33.85 -24.79
C SER A 23 -5.95 32.80 -24.81
N LEU A 24 -7.18 33.20 -25.13
CA LEU A 24 -8.29 32.24 -25.28
C LEU A 24 -8.06 31.27 -26.45
N ASN A 25 -7.55 31.78 -27.58
CA ASN A 25 -7.21 30.94 -28.73
C ASN A 25 -6.07 29.98 -28.40
N GLU A 26 -5.00 30.45 -27.76
CA GLU A 26 -3.86 29.62 -27.34
C GLU A 26 -4.29 28.50 -26.39
N VAL A 27 -5.11 28.81 -25.39
CA VAL A 27 -5.67 27.80 -24.47
C VAL A 27 -6.57 26.81 -25.22
N THR A 28 -7.39 27.29 -26.16
CA THR A 28 -8.28 26.44 -26.96
C THR A 28 -7.50 25.49 -27.86
N GLU A 29 -6.44 25.98 -28.52
CA GLU A 29 -5.56 25.16 -29.35
C GLU A 29 -4.81 24.12 -28.51
N ALA A 30 -4.28 24.51 -27.35
CA ALA A 30 -3.61 23.59 -26.45
C ALA A 30 -4.54 22.47 -25.96
N ILE A 31 -5.80 22.80 -25.66
CA ILE A 31 -6.83 21.81 -25.30
C ILE A 31 -7.14 20.91 -26.50
N ALA A 32 -7.32 21.47 -27.69
CA ALA A 32 -7.65 20.72 -28.90
C ALA A 32 -6.52 19.74 -29.29
N ALA A 33 -5.26 20.19 -29.22
CA ALA A 33 -4.08 19.36 -29.48
C ALA A 33 -3.92 18.21 -28.48
N ASN A 34 -4.42 18.38 -27.24
CA ASN A 34 -4.33 17.39 -26.18
C ASN A 34 -5.66 16.69 -25.88
N LYS A 35 -6.62 16.76 -26.81
CA LYS A 35 -8.00 16.25 -26.65
C LYS A 35 -8.05 14.86 -26.04
N ASP A 36 -7.29 13.90 -26.57
CA ASP A 36 -7.35 12.51 -26.12
C ASP A 36 -6.83 12.33 -24.69
N SER A 37 -5.74 13.02 -24.34
CA SER A 37 -5.18 13.02 -22.98
C SER A 37 -6.15 13.64 -21.98
N ILE A 38 -6.79 14.76 -22.34
CA ILE A 38 -7.80 15.42 -21.52
C ILE A 38 -9.03 14.52 -21.33
N LEU A 39 -9.52 13.87 -22.40
CA LEU A 39 -10.63 12.92 -22.31
C LEU A 39 -10.29 11.71 -21.43
N LYS A 40 -9.05 11.20 -21.49
CA LYS A 40 -8.58 10.13 -20.60
C LYS A 40 -8.54 10.60 -19.14
N ALA A 41 -8.03 11.79 -18.88
CA ALA A 41 -8.01 12.38 -17.54
C ALA A 41 -9.43 12.55 -16.97
N ILE A 42 -10.37 13.06 -17.78
CA ILE A 42 -11.78 13.19 -17.40
C ILE A 42 -12.40 11.82 -17.08
N LYS A 43 -12.14 10.80 -17.91
CA LYS A 43 -12.62 9.42 -17.64
C LYS A 43 -12.02 8.86 -16.35
N LEU A 44 -10.75 9.10 -16.08
CA LEU A 44 -10.09 8.69 -14.84
C LEU A 44 -10.75 9.37 -13.63
N ILE A 45 -10.91 10.69 -13.68
CA ILE A 45 -11.60 11.46 -12.62
C ILE A 45 -12.99 10.90 -12.38
N LYS A 46 -13.77 10.63 -13.45
CA LYS A 46 -15.09 10.04 -13.33
C LYS A 46 -15.07 8.65 -12.71
N THR A 47 -14.10 7.81 -13.09
CA THR A 47 -13.94 6.46 -12.51
C THR A 47 -13.65 6.54 -11.00
N LEU A 48 -12.81 7.49 -10.60
CA LEU A 48 -12.51 7.73 -9.19
C LEU A 48 -13.72 8.30 -8.43
N ASP A 49 -14.52 9.13 -9.07
CA ASP A 49 -15.75 9.71 -8.51
C ASP A 49 -16.84 8.64 -8.31
N ASP A 50 -17.08 7.82 -9.35
CA ASP A 50 -18.05 6.71 -9.31
C ASP A 50 -17.71 5.69 -8.21
N ALA A 51 -16.41 5.50 -7.94
CA ALA A 51 -15.91 4.66 -6.85
C ALA A 51 -15.94 5.35 -5.46
N LYS A 52 -16.46 6.57 -5.34
CA LYS A 52 -16.45 7.42 -4.13
C LYS A 52 -15.05 7.73 -3.58
N LEU A 53 -14.00 7.56 -4.39
CA LEU A 53 -12.63 7.81 -3.98
C LEU A 53 -12.34 9.31 -3.88
N LEU A 54 -12.95 10.14 -4.74
CA LEU A 54 -12.81 11.60 -4.62
C LEU A 54 -13.42 12.14 -3.32
N ASP A 55 -14.57 11.61 -2.90
CA ASP A 55 -15.18 11.94 -1.61
C ASP A 55 -14.32 11.50 -0.42
N ALA A 56 -13.75 10.29 -0.50
CA ALA A 56 -12.85 9.78 0.51
C ALA A 56 -11.58 10.65 0.63
N LEU A 57 -10.98 11.05 -0.50
CA LEU A 57 -9.82 11.95 -0.53
C LEU A 57 -10.18 13.33 0.03
N ASN A 58 -11.32 13.90 -0.36
CA ASN A 58 -11.78 15.19 0.14
C ASN A 58 -12.06 15.13 1.66
N GLY A 59 -12.67 14.04 2.13
CA GLY A 59 -12.87 13.74 3.55
C GLY A 59 -11.54 13.63 4.32
N ALA A 60 -10.55 12.95 3.74
CA ALA A 60 -9.21 12.83 4.31
C ALA A 60 -8.48 14.19 4.40
N ILE A 61 -8.58 15.04 3.37
CA ILE A 61 -8.00 16.40 3.37
C ILE A 61 -8.68 17.30 4.40
N ARG A 62 -10.00 17.19 4.57
CA ARG A 62 -10.74 17.90 5.62
C ARG A 62 -10.38 17.39 7.02
N GLY A 63 -10.18 16.08 7.15
CA GLY A 63 -9.73 15.40 8.38
C GLY A 63 -8.22 15.46 8.64
N ARG A 64 -7.44 16.15 7.81
CA ARG A 64 -5.96 16.12 7.79
C ARG A 64 -5.32 16.33 9.15
N GLN A 65 -5.89 17.18 10.00
CA GLN A 65 -5.31 17.53 11.29
C GLN A 65 -5.32 16.38 12.31
N VAL A 66 -6.30 15.46 12.21
CA VAL A 66 -6.42 14.30 13.10
C VAL A 66 -5.65 13.10 12.56
N ILE A 67 -5.65 12.93 11.23
CA ILE A 67 -4.99 11.80 10.57
C ILE A 67 -3.47 11.97 10.58
N ILE A 68 -2.94 13.13 10.17
CA ILE A 68 -1.48 13.34 10.05
C ILE A 68 -0.80 13.22 11.43
N ASN A 69 -1.37 13.82 12.48
CA ASN A 69 -0.74 13.80 13.80
C ASN A 69 -0.77 12.42 14.48
N LYS A 70 -1.74 11.56 14.17
CA LYS A 70 -1.82 10.20 14.76
C LYS A 70 -1.19 9.14 13.89
N PHE A 71 -1.39 9.17 12.57
CA PHE A 71 -0.87 8.14 11.67
C PHE A 71 0.58 8.41 11.24
N ALA A 72 0.98 9.65 10.96
CA ALA A 72 2.35 9.90 10.51
C ALA A 72 3.37 9.64 11.64
N VAL A 73 3.00 9.92 12.89
CA VAL A 73 3.83 9.59 14.06
C VAL A 73 3.86 8.08 14.32
N GLU A 74 2.73 7.38 14.13
CA GLU A 74 2.64 5.94 14.40
C GLU A 74 3.31 5.11 13.29
N LEU A 75 3.07 5.42 12.01
CA LEU A 75 3.64 4.71 10.86
C LEU A 75 5.15 4.96 10.68
N ASN A 76 5.67 6.06 11.22
CA ASN A 76 7.10 6.36 11.21
C ASN A 76 7.86 5.70 12.38
N LYS A 77 7.19 4.84 13.18
CA LYS A 77 7.88 3.96 14.12
C LYS A 77 8.53 2.82 13.35
N ASP A 78 9.75 2.45 13.74
CA ASP A 78 10.53 1.32 13.17
C ASP A 78 9.76 -0.02 13.14
N ILE A 79 8.72 -0.14 13.97
CA ILE A 79 7.85 -1.32 14.06
C ILE A 79 7.08 -1.55 12.74
N TYR A 80 6.78 -0.49 11.98
CA TYR A 80 5.94 -0.58 10.77
C TYR A 80 6.74 -0.48 9.46
N THR A 81 8.02 -0.10 9.51
CA THR A 81 8.86 0.01 8.31
C THR A 81 9.06 -1.35 7.64
N GLY A 82 9.24 -2.42 8.42
CA GLY A 82 9.31 -3.80 7.91
C GLY A 82 7.97 -4.32 7.35
N LEU A 83 6.84 -3.81 7.86
CA LEU A 83 5.51 -4.13 7.34
C LEU A 83 5.31 -3.47 5.97
N LEU A 84 5.56 -2.16 5.90
CA LEU A 84 5.45 -1.35 4.68
C LEU A 84 6.36 -1.85 3.56
N SER A 85 7.61 -2.22 3.88
CA SER A 85 8.56 -2.71 2.87
C SER A 85 8.17 -4.08 2.29
N ASN A 86 7.47 -4.91 3.05
CA ASN A 86 7.10 -6.27 2.66
C ASN A 86 5.63 -6.43 2.25
N MET A 87 4.81 -5.37 2.39
CA MET A 87 3.37 -5.40 2.06
C MET A 87 3.11 -5.84 0.61
N ALA A 88 3.89 -5.34 -0.35
CA ALA A 88 3.74 -5.74 -1.76
C ALA A 88 4.00 -7.25 -1.96
N SER A 89 5.01 -7.80 -1.27
CA SER A 89 5.31 -9.23 -1.29
C SER A 89 4.22 -10.07 -0.63
N MET A 90 3.60 -9.56 0.44
CA MET A 90 2.52 -10.24 1.16
C MET A 90 1.22 -10.31 0.33
N VAL A 91 0.91 -9.30 -0.50
CA VAL A 91 -0.32 -9.28 -1.31
C VAL A 91 -0.38 -10.47 -2.28
N PHE A 92 0.74 -10.87 -2.89
CA PHE A 92 0.79 -12.04 -3.77
C PHE A 92 0.59 -13.34 -3.00
N LEU A 93 1.19 -13.45 -1.81
CA LEU A 93 1.05 -14.63 -0.95
C LEU A 93 -0.39 -14.81 -0.44
N LEU A 94 -1.13 -13.71 -0.20
CA LEU A 94 -2.54 -13.80 0.24
C LEU A 94 -3.47 -14.47 -0.78
N GLY A 95 -3.12 -14.50 -2.07
CA GLY A 95 -3.91 -15.19 -3.10
C GLY A 95 -3.72 -16.71 -3.10
N GLU A 96 -2.58 -17.19 -2.63
CA GLU A 96 -2.20 -18.60 -2.61
C GLU A 96 -2.38 -19.25 -1.22
N LEU A 97 -2.43 -18.43 -0.17
CA LEU A 97 -2.53 -18.88 1.22
C LEU A 97 -3.98 -18.96 1.71
N ASN A 98 -4.32 -20.07 2.37
CA ASN A 98 -5.53 -20.12 3.20
C ASN A 98 -5.29 -19.29 4.48
N VAL A 99 -5.84 -18.08 4.51
CA VAL A 99 -5.70 -17.14 5.62
C VAL A 99 -6.25 -17.69 6.94
N SER A 100 -7.30 -18.52 6.89
CA SER A 100 -7.89 -19.12 8.09
C SER A 100 -6.92 -20.11 8.73
N ASP A 101 -6.37 -21.03 7.94
CA ASP A 101 -5.43 -22.06 8.42
C ASP A 101 -4.15 -21.43 8.95
N LEU A 102 -3.65 -20.39 8.27
CA LEU A 102 -2.48 -19.62 8.71
C LEU A 102 -2.74 -18.90 10.04
N SER A 103 -3.91 -18.27 10.20
CA SER A 103 -4.28 -17.60 11.45
C SER A 103 -4.32 -18.59 12.61
N ASP A 104 -4.95 -19.74 12.42
CA ASP A 104 -5.03 -20.79 13.44
C ASP A 104 -3.66 -21.36 13.79
N PHE A 105 -2.78 -21.55 12.80
CA PHE A 105 -1.40 -21.97 13.03
C PHE A 105 -0.62 -20.93 13.86
N LEU A 106 -0.65 -19.66 13.46
CA LEU A 106 0.04 -18.57 14.18
C LEU A 106 -0.47 -18.43 15.62
N ASN A 107 -1.76 -18.59 15.84
CA ASN A 107 -2.34 -18.60 17.19
C ASN A 107 -1.80 -19.76 18.05
N LYS A 108 -1.68 -20.96 17.48
CA LYS A 108 -1.08 -22.12 18.17
C LYS A 108 0.41 -21.91 18.47
N VAL A 109 1.17 -21.37 17.51
CA VAL A 109 2.60 -21.04 17.69
C VAL A 109 2.77 -20.01 18.80
N ASN A 110 1.96 -18.95 18.81
CA ASN A 110 2.03 -17.92 19.84
C ASN A 110 1.76 -18.48 21.24
N LYS A 111 0.76 -19.35 21.39
CA LYS A 111 0.52 -20.09 22.64
C LYS A 111 1.73 -20.95 23.04
N GLY A 112 2.34 -21.65 22.08
CA GLY A 112 3.55 -22.44 22.31
C GLY A 112 4.74 -21.60 22.79
N LEU A 113 4.96 -20.42 22.19
CA LEU A 113 5.99 -19.48 22.61
C LEU A 113 5.77 -18.98 24.04
N HIS A 114 4.51 -18.69 24.40
CA HIS A 114 4.17 -18.29 25.76
C HIS A 114 4.53 -19.37 26.79
N VAL A 115 4.21 -20.63 26.51
CA VAL A 115 4.56 -21.77 27.36
C VAL A 115 6.08 -21.98 27.41
N ALA A 116 6.77 -21.88 26.27
CA ALA A 116 8.22 -22.03 26.21
C ALA A 116 8.96 -20.97 27.04
N ASN A 117 8.49 -19.72 27.02
CA ASN A 117 9.05 -18.63 27.81
C ASN A 117 8.83 -18.79 29.33
N GLN A 118 7.86 -19.59 29.75
CA GLN A 118 7.62 -19.93 31.15
C GLN A 118 8.42 -21.15 31.61
N ALA A 119 8.99 -21.92 30.69
CA ALA A 119 9.81 -23.07 31.02
C ALA A 119 11.12 -22.64 31.69
N SER A 120 11.63 -23.47 32.59
CA SER A 120 12.94 -23.21 33.20
C SER A 120 14.03 -23.19 32.13
N PRO A 121 14.90 -22.17 32.07
CA PRO A 121 15.98 -22.09 31.07
C PRO A 121 16.94 -23.28 31.11
N ASN A 122 17.01 -23.97 32.25
CA ASN A 122 17.89 -25.11 32.48
C ASN A 122 17.17 -26.47 32.32
N ALA A 123 15.86 -26.48 32.07
CA ALA A 123 15.12 -27.71 31.84
C ALA A 123 15.55 -28.32 30.50
N LYS A 124 15.94 -29.60 30.55
CA LYS A 124 16.33 -30.36 29.37
C LYS A 124 15.29 -31.44 29.09
N THR A 125 14.95 -31.58 27.81
CA THR A 125 14.18 -32.73 27.33
C THR A 125 15.04 -33.98 27.43
N THR A 126 14.50 -35.03 28.06
CA THR A 126 15.13 -36.35 28.20
C THR A 126 14.36 -37.39 27.42
N ILE A 127 14.97 -38.57 27.18
CA ILE A 127 14.27 -39.70 26.53
C ILE A 127 13.02 -40.09 27.33
N ARG A 128 13.10 -40.06 28.67
CA ARG A 128 11.95 -40.34 29.53
C ARG A 128 10.83 -39.31 29.36
N SER A 129 11.15 -38.02 29.26
CA SER A 129 10.12 -37.00 29.02
C SER A 129 9.50 -37.12 27.63
N LEU A 130 10.25 -37.52 26.61
CA LEU A 130 9.71 -37.81 25.27
C LEU A 130 8.72 -38.99 25.28
N LEU A 131 9.03 -40.06 26.02
CA LEU A 131 8.08 -41.16 26.23
C LEU A 131 6.82 -40.70 26.98
N GLY A 132 6.96 -39.71 27.89
CA GLY A 132 5.83 -39.05 28.54
C GLY A 132 4.95 -38.28 27.56
N VAL A 133 5.58 -37.50 26.67
CA VAL A 133 4.91 -36.73 25.59
C VAL A 133 4.04 -37.63 24.70
N LEU A 134 4.50 -38.85 24.41
CA LEU A 134 3.74 -39.79 23.59
C LEU A 134 2.51 -40.38 24.31
N LYS A 135 2.52 -40.44 25.64
CA LYS A 135 1.43 -40.97 26.47
C LYS A 135 0.38 -39.91 26.84
N ASP A 136 0.76 -38.64 26.79
CA ASP A 136 -0.15 -37.52 27.01
C ASP A 136 -0.95 -37.26 25.72
N ASP A 137 -2.28 -37.31 25.81
CA ASP A 137 -3.15 -37.24 24.63
C ASP A 137 -3.04 -35.91 23.87
N ASP A 138 -2.90 -34.79 24.58
CA ASP A 138 -2.84 -33.45 23.99
C ASP A 138 -1.48 -33.21 23.31
N MET A 139 -0.40 -33.65 23.96
CA MET A 139 0.94 -33.61 23.41
C MET A 139 1.10 -34.57 22.23
N ASN A 140 0.53 -35.77 22.30
CA ASN A 140 0.54 -36.73 21.21
C ASN A 140 -0.19 -36.18 19.97
N ARG A 141 -1.37 -35.58 20.15
CA ARG A 141 -2.11 -34.92 19.05
C ARG A 141 -1.32 -33.78 18.42
N SER A 142 -0.67 -32.96 19.24
CA SER A 142 0.16 -31.84 18.77
C SER A 142 1.39 -32.33 17.98
N LEU A 143 2.06 -33.39 18.47
CA LEU A 143 3.17 -34.03 17.78
C LEU A 143 2.72 -34.65 16.45
N THR A 144 1.58 -35.35 16.46
CA THR A 144 0.98 -35.94 15.25
C THR A 144 0.62 -34.89 14.22
N TYR A 145 0.06 -33.74 14.64
CA TYR A 145 -0.20 -32.60 13.76
C TYR A 145 1.09 -32.09 13.12
N MET A 146 2.15 -31.88 13.91
CA MET A 146 3.43 -31.41 13.41
C MET A 146 4.07 -32.40 12.43
N LEU A 147 4.03 -33.70 12.72
CA LEU A 147 4.53 -34.74 11.83
C LEU A 147 3.74 -34.80 10.50
N ASN A 148 2.42 -34.61 10.54
CA ASN A 148 1.61 -34.54 9.31
C ASN A 148 1.89 -33.29 8.50
N MET A 149 2.15 -32.15 9.16
CA MET A 149 2.58 -30.93 8.49
C MET A 149 3.93 -31.13 7.78
N LEU A 150 4.92 -31.71 8.46
CA LEU A 150 6.21 -32.06 7.86
C LEU A 150 6.05 -33.05 6.71
N LYS A 151 5.15 -34.04 6.85
CA LYS A 151 4.81 -34.98 5.77
C LYS A 151 4.14 -34.29 4.58
N GLY A 152 3.41 -33.19 4.79
CA GLY A 152 2.87 -32.35 3.72
C GLY A 152 3.99 -31.60 3.00
N MET A 153 4.93 -31.02 3.75
CA MET A 153 6.08 -30.29 3.19
C MET A 153 7.05 -31.18 2.41
N SER A 154 7.16 -32.46 2.76
CA SER A 154 8.05 -33.41 2.09
C SER A 154 7.44 -34.06 0.85
N ARG A 155 6.16 -33.82 0.56
CA ARG A 155 5.52 -34.34 -0.65
C ARG A 155 5.84 -33.39 -1.79
N GLU A 156 6.49 -33.92 -2.81
CA GLU A 156 6.58 -33.28 -4.10
C GLU A 156 5.27 -33.57 -4.84
N GLU A 157 4.29 -32.69 -4.67
CA GLU A 157 3.37 -32.32 -5.77
C GLU A 157 3.74 -30.91 -6.22
#